data_AF-A0A950AQI4-F1
#
_entry.id   AF-A0A950AQI4-F1
#
_cell.length_a   1.000
_cell.length_b   1.000
_cell.length_c   1.000
_cell.angle_alpha   90.00
_cell.angle_beta   90.00
_cell.angle_gamma   90.00
#
_symmetry.space_group_name_H-M   'P 1'
#
loop_
_entity.id
_entity.type
_entity.pdbx_description
1 polymer ?
#
loop_
_entity_poly.entity_id
_entity_poly.type
_entity_poly.pdbx_seq_one_letter_code
_entity_poly.pdbx_strand_id
1 'polypeptide(L)'
;GDFLFFAADPDFQVATLDDPRAYPRSTTRYRQTIVTASGARASYAVSVFEVHGGVQHDQVFHAAPGSPARWRTSIPMAPGPATLLPPSIPFVASARVEDGRWFVQSYGEFTPLGQGRVTRPEMAWLAGTAEMPGVRLHLLGDVPASIITAVSPDPTDSVGRGAADAPGRAGLILRRRSEDGTTLKSTFVTVFEPVGAGPPFARVGRVVSSSELVVVLIETDEGPEQVMVNLAPGTARKAKLADGRVLTTDGLAVRVTDRGLVLAGGTFAETSDGRRVRVEPASGTIHGVVRQASGESRGWFESDTPMPDAPALAGRALLIRHGDGTVRGWTLVQVKNVARGARLFVREEPGFALEKGRDGEARYYQFPRTSKPGPHHFRIARIAR
;
A
#
# COMPACT_ATOMS: atom_id res chain seq x y z
N GLY A 1 -11.52 1.05 2.85
CA GLY A 1 -10.51 0.00 2.72
C GLY A 1 -10.25 -0.69 4.05
N ASP A 2 -9.76 -1.92 3.97
CA ASP A 2 -9.40 -2.81 5.06
C ASP A 2 -7.87 -2.91 5.14
N PHE A 3 -7.29 -2.68 6.31
CA PHE A 3 -5.86 -2.89 6.53
C PHE A 3 -5.58 -4.39 6.61
N LEU A 4 -4.88 -4.92 5.61
CA LEU A 4 -4.48 -6.32 5.56
C LEU A 4 -3.07 -6.56 6.14
N PHE A 5 -2.27 -5.55 6.37
CA PHE A 5 -0.99 -5.72 7.07
C PHE A 5 -0.47 -4.35 7.47
N PHE A 6 0.14 -4.25 8.64
CA PHE A 6 0.94 -3.09 9.01
C PHE A 6 1.99 -3.50 10.03
N ALA A 7 3.25 -3.40 9.66
CA ALA A 7 4.35 -3.51 10.61
C ALA A 7 5.43 -2.49 10.24
N ALA A 8 6.02 -1.88 11.27
CA ALA A 8 7.06 -0.88 11.12
C ALA A 8 8.20 -1.20 12.08
N ASP A 9 9.38 -1.43 11.52
CA ASP A 9 10.66 -1.33 12.20
C ASP A 9 11.40 -0.08 11.68
N PRO A 10 12.45 0.42 12.38
CA PRO A 10 13.11 1.67 12.00
C PRO A 10 13.62 1.73 10.54
N ASP A 11 14.06 0.60 10.00
CA ASP A 11 14.70 0.47 8.69
C ASP A 11 13.85 -0.25 7.63
N PHE A 12 12.67 -0.78 8.03
CA PHE A 12 11.80 -1.54 7.15
C PHE A 12 10.34 -1.49 7.63
N GLN A 13 9.45 -1.00 6.78
CA GLN A 13 8.02 -0.93 7.10
C GLN A 13 7.19 -1.44 5.93
N VAL A 14 6.10 -2.12 6.24
CA VAL A 14 5.21 -2.69 5.22
C VAL A 14 3.77 -2.45 5.62
N ALA A 15 2.99 -1.91 4.69
CA ALA A 15 1.56 -1.73 4.82
C ALA A 15 0.85 -2.35 3.61
N THR A 16 -0.24 -3.08 3.85
CA THR A 16 -1.13 -3.55 2.79
C THR A 16 -2.55 -3.14 3.11
N LEU A 17 -3.21 -2.53 2.14
CA LEU A 17 -4.60 -2.09 2.20
C LEU A 17 -5.36 -2.68 1.01
N ASP A 18 -6.60 -3.10 1.23
CA ASP A 18 -7.52 -3.55 0.16
C ASP A 18 -8.82 -2.77 0.27
N ASP A 19 -9.47 -2.48 -0.86
CA ASP A 19 -10.80 -1.88 -0.83
C ASP A 19 -11.76 -2.54 -1.83
N PRO A 20 -12.38 -3.68 -1.46
CA PRO A 20 -13.37 -4.33 -2.31
C PRO A 20 -14.63 -3.47 -2.54
N ARG A 21 -14.79 -2.37 -1.81
CA ARG A 21 -15.95 -1.46 -1.87
C ARG A 21 -15.69 -0.22 -2.71
N ALA A 22 -14.46 0.01 -3.18
CA ALA A 22 -14.14 1.18 -4.01
C ALA A 22 -14.92 1.16 -5.34
N TYR A 23 -14.96 0.00 -6.01
CA TYR A 23 -15.69 -0.20 -7.26
C TYR A 23 -16.42 -1.55 -7.27
N PRO A 24 -17.47 -1.72 -6.45
CA PRO A 24 -18.02 -3.04 -6.09
C PRO A 24 -18.64 -3.80 -7.28
N ARG A 25 -18.97 -3.11 -8.37
CA ARG A 25 -19.52 -3.71 -9.60
C ARG A 25 -18.48 -3.94 -10.70
N SER A 26 -17.29 -3.36 -10.57
CA SER A 26 -16.32 -3.30 -11.66
C SER A 26 -14.97 -3.89 -11.29
N THR A 27 -14.65 -4.01 -10.00
CA THR A 27 -13.37 -4.56 -9.55
C THR A 27 -13.57 -5.75 -8.61
N THR A 28 -12.72 -6.77 -8.78
CA THR A 28 -12.60 -7.90 -7.84
C THR A 28 -11.35 -7.80 -6.96
N ARG A 29 -10.46 -6.86 -7.27
CA ARG A 29 -9.23 -6.57 -6.51
C ARG A 29 -8.93 -5.09 -6.61
N TYR A 30 -8.65 -4.46 -5.46
CA TYR A 30 -8.18 -3.08 -5.38
C TYR A 30 -7.24 -2.95 -4.18
N ARG A 31 -6.03 -3.50 -4.32
CA ARG A 31 -5.09 -3.70 -3.20
C ARG A 31 -3.78 -2.98 -3.44
N GLN A 32 -3.31 -2.24 -2.45
CA GLN A 32 -2.01 -1.58 -2.47
C GLN A 32 -1.13 -2.13 -1.35
N THR A 33 0.07 -2.56 -1.70
CA THR A 33 1.15 -2.83 -0.75
C THR A 33 2.21 -1.75 -0.90
N ILE A 34 2.63 -1.16 0.21
CA ILE A 34 3.72 -0.19 0.28
C ILE A 34 4.79 -0.78 1.19
N VAL A 35 6.01 -0.86 0.68
CA VAL A 35 7.21 -1.22 1.43
C VAL A 35 8.08 0.02 1.51
N THR A 36 8.45 0.45 2.71
CA THR A 36 9.47 1.48 2.89
C THR A 36 10.71 0.82 3.48
N ALA A 37 11.87 1.24 2.99
CA ALA A 37 13.15 0.78 3.50
C ALA A 37 14.10 1.97 3.61
N SER A 38 14.92 1.94 4.64
CA SER A 38 16.01 2.88 4.83
C SER A 38 17.29 2.12 5.19
N GLY A 39 18.41 2.67 4.73
CA GLY A 39 19.77 2.39 5.13
C GLY A 39 20.38 3.62 5.79
N ALA A 40 21.70 3.67 5.87
CA ALA A 40 22.41 4.84 6.41
C ALA A 40 22.40 6.04 5.45
N ARG A 41 22.34 5.80 4.14
CA ARG A 41 22.47 6.80 3.07
C ARG A 41 21.39 6.75 2.00
N ALA A 42 20.62 5.66 1.96
CA ALA A 42 19.54 5.47 1.02
C ALA A 42 18.21 5.27 1.75
N SER A 43 17.13 5.83 1.21
CA SER A 43 15.77 5.48 1.62
C SER A 43 14.87 5.46 0.40
N TYR A 44 13.89 4.58 0.40
CA TYR A 44 12.94 4.46 -0.70
C TYR A 44 11.62 3.90 -0.22
N ALA A 45 10.60 4.07 -1.06
CA ALA A 45 9.37 3.31 -0.97
C ALA A 45 9.14 2.53 -2.26
N VAL A 46 8.60 1.33 -2.15
CA VAL A 46 8.10 0.52 -3.27
C VAL A 46 6.59 0.40 -3.09
N SER A 47 5.81 0.88 -4.06
CA SER A 47 4.37 0.64 -4.10
C SER A 47 4.05 -0.41 -5.17
N VAL A 48 3.32 -1.43 -4.76
CA VAL A 48 2.72 -2.45 -5.62
C VAL A 48 1.21 -2.32 -5.52
N PHE A 49 0.56 -1.93 -6.60
CA PHE A 49 -0.88 -1.67 -6.64
C PHE A 49 -1.56 -2.57 -7.67
N GLU A 50 -2.44 -3.45 -7.18
CA GLU A 50 -3.19 -4.43 -7.96
C GLU A 50 -4.62 -3.97 -8.18
N VAL A 51 -5.05 -3.97 -9.44
CA VAL A 51 -6.44 -3.75 -9.84
C VAL A 51 -6.88 -4.83 -10.81
N HIS A 52 -7.95 -5.54 -10.47
CA HIS A 52 -8.57 -6.55 -11.34
C HIS A 52 -10.02 -6.18 -11.62
N GLY A 53 -10.44 -6.29 -12.88
CA GLY A 53 -11.74 -5.83 -13.37
C GLY A 53 -11.59 -4.54 -14.16
N GLY A 54 -12.70 -3.91 -14.55
CA GLY A 54 -12.69 -2.63 -15.28
C GLY A 54 -11.98 -2.67 -16.65
N VAL A 55 -12.08 -1.58 -17.39
CA VAL A 55 -11.44 -1.44 -18.73
C VAL A 55 -10.40 -0.33 -18.77
N GLN A 56 -10.24 0.41 -17.68
CA GLN A 56 -9.25 1.46 -17.52
C GLN A 56 -8.80 1.51 -16.07
N HIS A 57 -7.48 1.55 -15.86
CA HIS A 57 -6.85 1.68 -14.56
C HIS A 57 -5.89 2.85 -14.59
N ASP A 58 -6.03 3.76 -13.62
CA ASP A 58 -5.20 4.95 -13.49
C ASP A 58 -4.52 4.93 -12.12
N GLN A 59 -3.19 5.08 -12.10
CA GLN A 59 -2.43 5.46 -10.91
C GLN A 59 -2.08 6.94 -11.01
N VAL A 60 -2.55 7.72 -10.06
CA VAL A 60 -2.41 9.18 -10.07
C VAL A 60 -1.44 9.62 -8.99
N PHE A 61 -0.49 10.49 -9.35
CA PHE A 61 0.45 11.12 -8.45
C PHE A 61 0.25 12.63 -8.51
N HIS A 62 0.12 13.27 -7.36
CA HIS A 62 0.03 14.72 -7.26
C HIS A 62 1.28 15.29 -6.57
N ALA A 63 1.72 16.47 -7.01
CA ALA A 63 2.64 17.29 -6.24
C ALA A 63 2.03 17.66 -4.88
N ALA A 64 2.81 18.16 -3.92
CA ALA A 64 2.24 18.69 -2.69
C ALA A 64 1.34 19.91 -2.98
N PRO A 65 0.28 20.18 -2.18
CA PRO A 65 -0.48 21.42 -2.27
C PRO A 65 0.43 22.66 -2.20
N GLY A 66 0.19 23.66 -3.04
CA GLY A 66 0.99 24.88 -3.14
C GLY A 66 2.36 24.69 -3.81
N SER A 67 2.68 23.49 -4.30
CA SER A 67 3.98 23.21 -4.90
C SER A 67 4.07 23.74 -6.34
N PRO A 68 5.11 24.53 -6.66
CA PRO A 68 5.36 24.95 -8.03
C PRO A 68 6.00 23.84 -8.89
N ALA A 69 6.33 22.69 -8.28
CA ALA A 69 7.01 21.61 -8.96
C ALA A 69 6.19 21.04 -10.12
N ARG A 70 6.88 20.59 -11.18
CA ARG A 70 6.25 20.00 -12.37
C ARG A 70 6.84 18.64 -12.67
N TRP A 71 5.97 17.72 -13.10
CA TRP A 71 6.39 16.39 -13.52
C TRP A 71 7.14 16.47 -14.85
N ARG A 72 8.25 15.75 -14.90
CA ARG A 72 9.05 15.52 -16.11
C ARG A 72 9.19 14.01 -16.31
N THR A 73 9.40 13.58 -17.54
CA THR A 73 9.45 12.16 -17.94
C THR A 73 10.75 11.85 -18.66
N SER A 74 11.20 10.59 -18.59
CA SER A 74 12.35 10.09 -19.36
C SER A 74 12.04 9.87 -20.84
N ILE A 75 10.76 9.89 -21.22
CA ILE A 75 10.31 9.69 -22.59
C ILE A 75 9.80 10.98 -23.24
N PRO A 76 9.86 11.06 -24.58
CA PRO A 76 9.19 12.11 -25.33
C PRO A 76 7.69 12.16 -25.05
N MET A 77 7.14 13.37 -24.96
CA MET A 77 5.73 13.63 -24.73
C MET A 77 5.14 14.33 -25.95
N ALA A 78 4.02 13.82 -26.46
CA ALA A 78 3.15 14.53 -27.38
C ALA A 78 2.16 15.41 -26.60
N PRO A 79 1.45 16.37 -27.25
CA PRO A 79 0.34 17.07 -26.61
C PRO A 79 -0.65 16.10 -25.94
N GLY A 80 -1.10 16.45 -24.74
CA GLY A 80 -2.07 15.65 -23.99
C GLY A 80 -3.43 15.58 -24.69
N PRO A 81 -4.28 14.62 -24.32
CA PRO A 81 -5.66 14.59 -24.81
C PRO A 81 -6.42 15.83 -24.30
N ALA A 82 -7.45 16.25 -25.02
CA ALA A 82 -8.25 17.43 -24.63
C ALA A 82 -8.93 17.27 -23.25
N THR A 83 -9.24 16.03 -22.86
CA THR A 83 -9.82 15.71 -21.54
C THR A 83 -9.45 14.29 -21.14
N LEU A 84 -9.47 14.01 -19.83
CA LEU A 84 -9.38 12.64 -19.31
C LEU A 84 -10.73 11.92 -19.21
N LEU A 85 -11.84 12.63 -19.45
CA LEU A 85 -13.18 12.05 -19.45
C LEU A 85 -13.39 11.16 -20.68
N PRO A 86 -14.23 10.11 -20.57
CA PRO A 86 -14.74 9.40 -21.73
C PRO A 86 -15.48 10.36 -22.68
N PRO A 87 -15.43 10.15 -24.01
CA PRO A 87 -16.09 11.03 -24.98
C PRO A 87 -17.60 11.22 -24.75
N SER A 88 -18.27 10.24 -24.12
CA SER A 88 -19.70 10.28 -23.81
C SER A 88 -20.05 11.07 -22.54
N ILE A 89 -19.06 11.62 -21.83
CA ILE A 89 -19.26 12.29 -20.54
C ILE A 89 -18.78 13.75 -20.66
N PRO A 90 -19.70 14.72 -20.78
CA PRO A 90 -19.32 16.12 -20.73
C PRO A 90 -18.88 16.49 -19.30
N PHE A 91 -17.88 17.38 -19.22
CA PHE A 91 -17.48 17.97 -17.95
C PHE A 91 -18.52 18.99 -17.48
N VAL A 92 -18.87 18.94 -16.20
CA VAL A 92 -19.81 19.85 -15.55
C VAL A 92 -19.13 20.42 -14.31
N ALA A 93 -18.54 21.61 -14.44
CA ALA A 93 -17.78 22.27 -13.36
C ALA A 93 -18.62 22.55 -12.08
N SER A 94 -19.95 22.59 -12.21
CA SER A 94 -20.87 22.78 -11.08
C SER A 94 -21.35 21.49 -10.43
N ALA A 95 -20.90 20.31 -10.90
CA ALA A 95 -21.33 19.03 -10.34
C ALA A 95 -20.83 18.88 -8.90
N ARG A 96 -21.72 18.46 -7.99
CA ARG A 96 -21.39 18.31 -6.58
C ARG A 96 -21.16 16.85 -6.22
N VAL A 97 -20.55 16.61 -5.05
CA VAL A 97 -20.27 15.26 -4.54
C VAL A 97 -21.56 14.46 -4.37
N GLU A 98 -22.61 15.12 -3.89
CA GLU A 98 -23.95 14.57 -3.67
C GLU A 98 -24.68 14.14 -4.97
N ASP A 99 -24.28 14.64 -6.14
CA ASP A 99 -24.92 14.32 -7.43
C ASP A 99 -24.54 12.91 -7.96
N GLY A 100 -23.73 12.16 -7.20
CA GLY A 100 -23.44 10.74 -7.46
C GLY A 100 -22.53 10.47 -8.67
N ARG A 101 -22.11 11.51 -9.41
CA ARG A 101 -21.17 11.42 -10.56
C ARG A 101 -19.82 12.09 -10.33
N TRP A 102 -19.61 12.67 -9.15
CA TRP A 102 -18.41 13.43 -8.81
C TRP A 102 -17.09 12.69 -9.09
N PHE A 103 -17.01 11.39 -8.80
CA PHE A 103 -15.78 10.61 -9.01
C PHE A 103 -15.38 10.47 -10.49
N VAL A 104 -16.33 10.58 -11.43
CA VAL A 104 -16.03 10.63 -12.86
C VAL A 104 -15.74 12.06 -13.27
N GLN A 105 -16.54 13.01 -12.81
CA GLN A 105 -16.39 14.44 -13.14
C GLN A 105 -15.04 15.00 -12.66
N SER A 106 -14.46 14.47 -11.58
CA SER A 106 -13.13 14.87 -11.10
C SER A 106 -12.01 14.62 -12.13
N TYR A 107 -12.19 13.70 -13.08
CA TYR A 107 -11.24 13.56 -14.19
C TYR A 107 -11.28 14.76 -15.16
N GLY A 108 -12.41 15.48 -15.23
CA GLY A 108 -12.54 16.69 -16.03
C GLY A 108 -11.83 17.91 -15.43
N GLU A 109 -11.51 17.88 -14.14
CA GLU A 109 -10.71 18.91 -13.46
C GLU A 109 -9.23 18.89 -13.88
N PHE A 110 -8.77 17.78 -14.46
CA PHE A 110 -7.42 17.71 -15.00
C PHE A 110 -7.38 18.36 -16.37
N THR A 111 -6.43 19.27 -16.55
CA THR A 111 -6.00 19.77 -17.85
C THR A 111 -4.74 19.00 -18.28
N PRO A 112 -4.83 18.03 -19.22
CA PRO A 112 -3.69 17.27 -19.67
C PRO A 112 -2.75 18.16 -20.49
N LEU A 113 -1.47 18.13 -20.14
CA LEU A 113 -0.42 18.91 -20.81
C LEU A 113 0.32 18.07 -21.85
N GLY A 114 0.56 16.79 -21.54
CA GLY A 114 1.34 15.91 -22.39
C GLY A 114 0.99 14.45 -22.17
N GLN A 115 1.19 13.62 -23.19
CA GLN A 115 1.04 12.17 -23.14
C GLN A 115 2.21 11.46 -23.84
N GLY A 116 2.67 10.35 -23.24
CA GLY A 116 3.67 9.45 -23.82
C GLY A 116 3.26 7.99 -23.67
N ARG A 117 3.82 7.11 -24.51
CA ARG A 117 3.59 5.66 -24.45
C ARG A 117 4.73 4.98 -23.69
N VAL A 118 4.38 4.16 -22.69
CA VAL A 118 5.31 3.38 -21.87
C VAL A 118 5.26 1.93 -22.34
N THR A 119 6.38 1.42 -22.85
CA THR A 119 6.52 0.04 -23.36
C THR A 119 7.62 -0.76 -22.65
N ARG A 120 8.38 -0.10 -21.77
CA ARG A 120 9.43 -0.65 -20.92
C ARG A 120 9.46 0.15 -19.61
N PRO A 121 10.26 -0.24 -18.61
CA PRO A 121 10.48 0.59 -17.43
C PRO A 121 10.90 2.01 -17.80
N GLU A 122 10.33 3.00 -17.12
CA GLU A 122 10.59 4.43 -17.35
C GLU A 122 10.73 5.19 -16.03
N MET A 123 11.21 6.44 -16.12
CA MET A 123 11.30 7.34 -14.99
C MET A 123 10.42 8.57 -15.19
N ALA A 124 9.84 9.04 -14.10
CA ALA A 124 9.29 10.37 -14.00
C ALA A 124 9.87 11.05 -12.77
N TRP A 125 10.05 12.37 -12.78
CA TRP A 125 10.51 13.08 -11.60
C TRP A 125 9.76 14.39 -11.43
N LEU A 126 9.44 14.66 -10.17
CA LEU A 126 8.93 15.93 -9.71
C LEU A 126 10.14 16.70 -9.17
N ALA A 127 10.60 17.69 -9.93
CA ALA A 127 11.72 18.52 -9.49
C ALA A 127 11.28 19.36 -8.29
N GLY A 128 11.87 19.10 -7.13
CA GLY A 128 11.62 19.85 -5.91
C GLY A 128 12.29 21.23 -5.90
N THR A 129 12.00 21.99 -4.86
CA THR A 129 12.76 23.18 -4.46
C THR A 129 13.71 22.82 -3.31
N ALA A 130 14.56 23.74 -2.87
CA ALA A 130 15.39 23.54 -1.69
C ALA A 130 14.56 23.27 -0.41
N GLU A 131 13.36 23.87 -0.33
CA GLU A 131 12.44 23.73 0.82
C GLU A 131 11.48 22.54 0.69
N MET A 132 11.21 22.10 -0.55
CA MET A 132 10.37 20.94 -0.85
C MET A 132 11.14 19.97 -1.74
N PRO A 133 11.91 19.03 -1.16
CA PRO A 133 12.69 18.08 -1.95
C PRO A 133 11.79 17.28 -2.89
N GLY A 134 12.32 17.00 -4.07
CA GLY A 134 11.59 16.32 -5.13
C GLY A 134 11.48 14.82 -4.91
N VAL A 135 10.80 14.16 -5.84
CA VAL A 135 10.75 12.69 -5.90
C VAL A 135 11.02 12.23 -7.32
N ARG A 136 11.83 11.17 -7.46
CA ARG A 136 11.97 10.41 -8.69
C ARG A 136 11.18 9.12 -8.56
N LEU A 137 10.32 8.87 -9.54
CA LEU A 137 9.53 7.66 -9.67
C LEU A 137 10.19 6.75 -10.71
N HIS A 138 10.47 5.52 -10.31
CA HIS A 138 10.82 4.44 -11.25
C HIS A 138 9.56 3.62 -11.50
N LEU A 139 9.04 3.70 -12.72
CA LEU A 139 7.79 3.09 -13.16
C LEU A 139 8.08 1.71 -13.75
N LEU A 140 7.80 0.66 -12.97
CA LEU A 140 8.17 -0.74 -13.23
C LEU A 140 6.96 -1.68 -13.42
N GLY A 141 5.77 -1.09 -13.52
CA GLY A 141 4.51 -1.81 -13.64
C GLY A 141 4.31 -2.50 -14.99
N ASP A 142 3.14 -3.12 -15.15
CA ASP A 142 2.77 -3.77 -16.40
C ASP A 142 2.66 -2.77 -17.56
N VAL A 143 3.12 -3.20 -18.74
CA VAL A 143 3.12 -2.44 -20.00
C VAL A 143 2.34 -3.21 -21.08
N PRO A 144 1.80 -2.55 -22.13
CA PRO A 144 1.86 -1.11 -22.40
C PRO A 144 1.00 -0.28 -21.44
N ALA A 145 1.43 0.97 -21.22
CA ALA A 145 0.68 2.00 -20.51
C ALA A 145 0.86 3.37 -21.20
N SER A 146 0.04 4.35 -20.82
CA SER A 146 0.25 5.76 -21.13
C SER A 146 0.67 6.51 -19.88
N ILE A 147 1.63 7.40 -20.02
CA ILE A 147 1.95 8.40 -19.00
C ILE A 147 1.38 9.74 -19.45
N ILE A 148 0.69 10.44 -18.56
CA ILE A 148 0.05 11.72 -18.86
C ILE A 148 0.48 12.71 -17.78
N THR A 149 1.06 13.84 -18.18
CA THR A 149 1.28 14.98 -17.29
C THR A 149 0.07 15.90 -17.38
N ALA A 150 -0.42 16.39 -16.25
CA ALA A 150 -1.58 17.27 -16.18
C ALA A 150 -1.41 18.31 -15.06
N VAL A 151 -2.29 19.31 -15.05
CA VAL A 151 -2.52 20.19 -13.90
C VAL A 151 -3.98 20.07 -13.46
N SER A 152 -4.22 20.22 -12.16
CA SER A 152 -5.56 20.24 -11.54
C SER A 152 -5.67 21.42 -10.58
N PRO A 153 -6.88 21.80 -10.10
CA PRO A 153 -7.02 22.81 -9.06
C PRO A 153 -6.13 22.54 -7.84
N ASP A 154 -5.49 23.57 -7.30
CA ASP A 154 -4.71 23.48 -6.07
C ASP A 154 -5.57 23.95 -4.87
N PRO A 155 -5.69 23.16 -3.78
CA PRO A 155 -6.49 23.56 -2.63
C PRO A 155 -5.93 24.77 -1.87
N THR A 156 -4.69 25.20 -2.16
CA THR A 156 -4.08 26.41 -1.58
C THR A 156 -4.40 27.69 -2.36
N ASP A 157 -4.93 27.57 -3.58
CA ASP A 157 -5.34 28.73 -4.36
C ASP A 157 -6.55 29.38 -3.66
N SER A 158 -6.32 30.56 -3.08
CA SER A 158 -7.37 31.33 -2.41
C SER A 158 -8.50 31.66 -3.39
N VAL A 159 -9.75 31.44 -2.97
CA VAL A 159 -10.98 31.91 -3.62
C VAL A 159 -10.90 33.45 -3.72
N GLY A 160 -10.31 33.97 -4.81
CA GLY A 160 -10.07 35.41 -4.95
C GLY A 160 -8.87 35.81 -5.82
N ARG A 161 -7.92 34.91 -6.07
CA ARG A 161 -7.01 35.08 -7.22
C ARG A 161 -7.77 34.61 -8.46
N GLY A 162 -7.85 35.44 -9.48
CA GLY A 162 -8.49 35.06 -10.75
C GLY A 162 -7.90 33.72 -11.22
N ALA A 163 -8.78 32.74 -11.44
CA ALA A 163 -8.42 31.36 -11.78
C ALA A 163 -7.54 31.20 -13.04
N ALA A 164 -7.30 32.29 -13.79
CA ALA A 164 -6.53 32.30 -15.02
C ALA A 164 -5.00 32.24 -14.82
N ASP A 165 -4.46 32.70 -13.67
CA ASP A 165 -3.00 32.85 -13.48
C ASP A 165 -2.38 31.88 -12.44
N ALA A 166 -3.20 31.09 -11.73
CA ALA A 166 -2.68 30.09 -10.80
C ALA A 166 -2.22 28.86 -11.58
N PRO A 167 -0.96 28.42 -11.46
CA PRO A 167 -0.37 27.47 -12.40
C PRO A 167 -0.88 26.02 -12.18
N GLY A 168 -1.80 25.80 -11.23
CA GLY A 168 -2.40 24.52 -10.88
C GLY A 168 -1.44 23.55 -10.17
N ARG A 169 -2.02 22.55 -9.51
CA ARG A 169 -1.30 21.45 -8.87
C ARG A 169 -0.88 20.43 -9.91
N ALA A 170 0.41 20.10 -9.97
CA ALA A 170 0.91 19.15 -10.96
C ALA A 170 0.44 17.71 -10.67
N GLY A 171 -0.03 17.04 -11.73
CA GLY A 171 -0.46 15.64 -11.72
C GLY A 171 0.32 14.80 -12.74
N LEU A 172 0.56 13.54 -12.38
CA LEU A 172 1.05 12.48 -13.27
C LEU A 172 0.06 11.33 -13.21
N ILE A 173 -0.40 10.87 -14.37
CA ILE A 173 -1.32 9.75 -14.48
C ILE A 173 -0.62 8.65 -15.27
N LEU A 174 -0.49 7.47 -14.68
CA LEU A 174 -0.11 6.25 -15.37
C LEU A 174 -1.38 5.44 -15.66
N ARG A 175 -1.73 5.33 -16.94
CA ARG A 175 -2.99 4.78 -17.42
C ARG A 175 -2.77 3.48 -18.19
N ARG A 176 -3.48 2.42 -17.79
CA ARG A 176 -3.70 1.22 -18.61
C ARG A 176 -5.15 1.23 -19.10
N ARG A 177 -5.35 0.93 -20.38
CA ARG A 177 -6.68 0.85 -21.00
C ARG A 177 -6.78 -0.42 -21.82
N SER A 178 -7.93 -1.09 -21.75
CA SER A 178 -8.25 -2.22 -22.61
C SER A 178 -8.48 -1.74 -24.04
N GLU A 179 -7.88 -2.42 -25.01
CA GLU A 179 -8.03 -2.09 -26.44
C GLU A 179 -9.29 -2.74 -27.04
N ASP A 180 -9.70 -3.90 -26.52
CA ASP A 180 -10.83 -4.71 -27.01
C ASP A 180 -12.05 -4.69 -26.06
N GLY A 181 -11.97 -3.92 -24.97
CA GLY A 181 -13.03 -3.82 -23.96
C GLY A 181 -13.05 -4.97 -22.96
N THR A 182 -12.09 -5.89 -23.01
CA THR A 182 -11.93 -6.94 -21.98
C THR A 182 -11.51 -6.36 -20.64
N THR A 183 -11.83 -7.09 -19.57
CA THR A 183 -11.46 -6.65 -18.22
C THR A 183 -9.97 -6.78 -17.97
N LEU A 184 -9.39 -5.77 -17.34
CA LEU A 184 -7.95 -5.72 -17.09
C LEU A 184 -7.58 -6.45 -15.79
N LYS A 185 -6.35 -6.97 -15.77
CA LYS A 185 -5.61 -7.29 -14.55
C LYS A 185 -4.31 -6.51 -14.59
N SER A 186 -4.14 -5.55 -13.69
CA SER A 186 -3.01 -4.63 -13.69
C SER A 186 -2.28 -4.65 -12.37
N THR A 187 -0.95 -4.73 -12.45
CA THR A 187 -0.03 -4.48 -11.35
C THR A 187 0.81 -3.25 -11.68
N PHE A 188 0.55 -2.14 -11.00
CA PHE A 188 1.44 -0.99 -11.01
C PHE A 188 2.54 -1.21 -9.99
N VAL A 189 3.79 -0.99 -10.39
CA VAL A 189 4.96 -1.08 -9.50
C VAL A 189 5.72 0.22 -9.62
N THR A 190 5.85 0.97 -8.53
CA THR A 190 6.55 2.25 -8.51
C THR A 190 7.56 2.29 -7.36
N VAL A 191 8.81 2.62 -7.67
CA VAL A 191 9.82 2.95 -6.64
C VAL A 191 9.89 4.47 -6.50
N PHE A 192 9.75 4.96 -5.28
CA PHE A 192 9.90 6.36 -4.90
C PHE A 192 11.30 6.55 -4.35
N GLU A 193 12.10 7.32 -5.08
CA GLU A 193 13.43 7.76 -4.70
C GLU A 193 13.36 9.25 -4.28
N PRO A 194 13.69 9.58 -3.02
CA PRO A 194 13.75 10.97 -2.58
C PRO A 194 14.91 11.68 -3.27
N VAL A 195 14.65 12.87 -3.85
CA VAL A 195 15.69 13.67 -4.51
C VAL A 195 16.33 14.62 -3.50
N GLY A 196 17.66 14.61 -3.42
CA GLY A 196 18.43 15.52 -2.56
C GLY A 196 18.73 14.99 -1.15
N ALA A 197 18.23 13.81 -0.79
CA ALA A 197 18.50 13.16 0.50
C ALA A 197 19.76 12.27 0.50
N GLY A 198 20.44 12.14 -0.65
CA GLY A 198 21.60 11.25 -0.84
C GLY A 198 22.01 11.15 -2.30
N PRO A 199 23.03 10.34 -2.64
CA PRO A 199 23.37 10.03 -4.02
C PRO A 199 22.19 9.32 -4.71
N PRO A 200 21.97 9.56 -6.02
CA PRO A 200 20.92 8.87 -6.74
C PRO A 200 21.22 7.36 -6.82
N PHE A 201 20.16 6.55 -6.92
CA PHE A 201 20.31 5.11 -7.13
C PHE A 201 21.02 4.83 -8.46
N ALA A 202 22.02 3.94 -8.42
CA ALA A 202 22.81 3.56 -9.59
C ALA A 202 21.96 2.81 -10.61
N ARG A 203 21.05 1.95 -10.13
CA ARG A 203 20.14 1.17 -10.95
C ARG A 203 18.88 0.80 -10.19
N VAL A 204 17.75 0.88 -10.86
CA VAL A 204 16.47 0.39 -10.34
C VAL A 204 15.79 -0.39 -11.45
N GLY A 205 15.25 -1.57 -11.12
CA GLY A 205 14.60 -2.41 -12.12
C GLY A 205 13.71 -3.47 -11.51
N ARG A 206 12.90 -4.11 -12.35
CA ARG A 206 12.07 -5.26 -11.98
C ARG A 206 12.71 -6.53 -12.51
N VAL A 207 12.95 -7.49 -11.64
CA VAL A 207 13.44 -8.82 -12.02
C VAL A 207 12.25 -9.62 -12.55
N VAL A 208 12.45 -10.36 -13.64
CA VAL A 208 11.41 -11.22 -14.22
C VAL A 208 10.96 -12.26 -13.20
N SER A 209 9.66 -12.28 -12.91
CA SER A 209 9.02 -13.14 -11.92
C SER A 209 7.66 -13.64 -12.42
N SER A 210 7.05 -14.58 -11.72
CA SER A 210 5.66 -14.99 -12.00
C SER A 210 4.69 -13.82 -11.76
N SER A 211 3.48 -13.91 -12.31
CA SER A 211 2.42 -12.90 -12.12
C SER A 211 1.92 -12.77 -10.68
N GLU A 212 2.32 -13.67 -9.78
CA GLU A 212 1.97 -13.67 -8.37
C GLU A 212 3.06 -13.04 -7.49
N LEU A 213 4.14 -12.55 -8.11
CA LEU A 213 5.29 -11.98 -7.44
C LEU A 213 5.72 -10.67 -8.10
N VAL A 214 6.21 -9.76 -7.29
CA VAL A 214 6.98 -8.59 -7.75
C VAL A 214 8.35 -8.65 -7.09
N VAL A 215 9.42 -8.60 -7.89
CA VAL A 215 10.80 -8.52 -7.38
C VAL A 215 11.44 -7.26 -7.97
N VAL A 216 11.87 -6.36 -7.09
CA VAL A 216 12.51 -5.10 -7.46
C VAL A 216 13.97 -5.13 -7.03
N LEU A 217 14.88 -4.80 -7.94
CA LEU A 217 16.30 -4.55 -7.68
C LEU A 217 16.50 -3.03 -7.50
N ILE A 218 17.24 -2.67 -6.46
CA ILE A 218 17.64 -1.29 -6.15
C ILE A 218 19.13 -1.30 -5.82
N GLU A 219 19.94 -0.70 -6.68
CA GLU A 219 21.38 -0.53 -6.45
C GLU A 219 21.63 0.84 -5.81
N THR A 220 21.93 0.80 -4.53
CA THR A 220 22.29 1.98 -3.73
C THR A 220 23.81 2.12 -3.67
N ASP A 221 24.30 3.21 -3.07
CA ASP A 221 25.74 3.37 -2.77
C ASP A 221 26.24 2.40 -1.69
N GLU A 222 25.34 1.85 -0.87
CA GLU A 222 25.64 0.80 0.11
C GLU A 222 25.67 -0.61 -0.50
N GLY A 223 25.21 -0.76 -1.74
CA GLY A 223 25.16 -2.04 -2.46
C GLY A 223 23.77 -2.39 -3.01
N PRO A 224 23.65 -3.56 -3.66
CA PRO A 224 22.40 -4.03 -4.24
C PRO A 224 21.45 -4.55 -3.17
N GLU A 225 20.22 -4.07 -3.22
CA GLU A 225 19.10 -4.56 -2.43
C GLU A 225 18.01 -5.12 -3.35
N GLN A 226 17.28 -6.11 -2.85
CA GLN A 226 16.12 -6.63 -3.56
C GLN A 226 14.91 -6.69 -2.64
N VAL A 227 13.78 -6.16 -3.11
CA VAL A 227 12.50 -6.25 -2.41
C VAL A 227 11.59 -7.17 -3.21
N MET A 228 11.17 -8.26 -2.57
CA MET A 228 10.12 -9.13 -3.08
C MET A 228 8.80 -8.78 -2.39
N VAL A 229 7.72 -8.70 -3.16
CA VAL A 229 6.33 -8.67 -2.68
C VAL A 229 5.58 -9.89 -3.22
N ASN A 230 5.03 -10.71 -2.32
CA ASN A 230 4.17 -11.84 -2.66
C ASN A 230 2.73 -11.39 -2.76
N LEU A 231 2.12 -11.56 -3.93
CA LEU A 231 0.74 -11.14 -4.16
C LEU A 231 -0.28 -12.15 -3.57
N ALA A 232 0.16 -13.31 -3.11
CA ALA A 232 -0.64 -14.29 -2.39
C ALA A 232 0.06 -14.69 -1.06
N PRO A 233 0.19 -13.77 -0.09
CA PRO A 233 0.85 -14.06 1.18
C PRO A 233 0.17 -15.23 1.92
N GLY A 234 0.96 -16.06 2.57
CA GLY A 234 0.55 -17.35 3.15
C GLY A 234 0.73 -18.54 2.21
N THR A 235 0.90 -18.30 0.92
CA THR A 235 1.28 -19.34 -0.06
C THR A 235 2.75 -19.21 -0.38
N ALA A 236 3.52 -20.29 -0.21
CA ALA A 236 4.94 -20.32 -0.55
C ALA A 236 5.16 -20.08 -2.05
N ARG A 237 6.01 -19.11 -2.38
CA ARG A 237 6.40 -18.76 -3.74
C ARG A 237 7.91 -18.78 -3.88
N LYS A 238 8.38 -18.96 -5.12
CA LYS A 238 9.80 -18.97 -5.48
C LYS A 238 10.07 -17.90 -6.53
N ALA A 239 11.14 -17.12 -6.34
CA ALA A 239 11.59 -16.11 -7.28
C ALA A 239 13.11 -16.20 -7.48
N LYS A 240 13.56 -15.98 -8.72
CA LYS A 240 14.98 -15.74 -8.99
C LYS A 240 15.30 -14.29 -8.65
N LEU A 241 16.40 -14.09 -7.94
CA LEU A 241 16.98 -12.80 -7.61
C LEU A 241 17.92 -12.33 -8.74
N ALA A 242 18.21 -11.03 -8.78
CA ALA A 242 19.08 -10.41 -9.79
C ALA A 242 20.50 -11.00 -9.80
N ASP A 243 20.99 -11.44 -8.65
CA ASP A 243 22.29 -12.10 -8.46
C ASP A 243 22.28 -13.60 -8.79
N GLY A 244 21.15 -14.13 -9.26
CA GLY A 244 21.00 -15.53 -9.64
C GLY A 244 20.53 -16.47 -8.52
N ARG A 245 20.53 -16.03 -7.25
CA ARG A 245 19.98 -16.83 -6.14
C ARG A 245 18.48 -17.04 -6.29
N VAL A 246 17.94 -18.06 -5.62
CA VAL A 246 16.50 -18.30 -5.55
C VAL A 246 16.01 -17.98 -4.14
N LEU A 247 15.03 -17.10 -4.01
CA LEU A 247 14.30 -16.84 -2.78
C LEU A 247 13.02 -17.66 -2.75
N THR A 248 12.77 -18.38 -1.66
CA THR A 248 11.49 -19.06 -1.36
C THR A 248 10.89 -18.46 -0.10
N THR A 249 9.62 -18.07 -0.13
CA THR A 249 8.94 -17.49 1.03
C THR A 249 7.42 -17.58 0.89
N ASP A 250 6.71 -17.73 2.00
CA ASP A 250 5.27 -17.54 2.09
C ASP A 250 4.91 -16.10 2.51
N GLY A 251 5.91 -15.26 2.73
CA GLY A 251 5.74 -13.96 3.31
C GLY A 251 5.20 -12.90 2.39
N LEU A 252 4.67 -11.83 2.96
CA LEU A 252 4.10 -10.71 2.20
C LEU A 252 5.20 -9.91 1.51
N ALA A 253 6.24 -9.55 2.25
CA ALA A 253 7.39 -8.86 1.67
C ALA A 253 8.70 -9.37 2.28
N VAL A 254 9.75 -9.40 1.45
CA VAL A 254 11.11 -9.77 1.88
C VAL A 254 12.09 -8.75 1.32
N ARG A 255 12.88 -8.11 2.19
CA ARG A 255 14.08 -7.35 1.80
C ARG A 255 15.28 -8.28 1.87
N VAL A 256 16.05 -8.33 0.79
CA VAL A 256 17.29 -9.10 0.67
C VAL A 256 18.44 -8.13 0.47
N THR A 257 19.41 -8.20 1.37
CA THR A 257 20.68 -7.46 1.26
C THR A 257 21.85 -8.44 1.35
N ASP A 258 23.07 -7.93 1.32
CA ASP A 258 24.27 -8.68 1.69
C ASP A 258 24.24 -9.10 3.18
N ARG A 259 23.75 -8.22 4.06
CA ARG A 259 23.66 -8.43 5.51
C ARG A 259 22.65 -9.49 5.93
N GLY A 260 21.62 -9.76 5.14
CA GLY A 260 20.65 -10.79 5.48
C GLY A 260 19.30 -10.68 4.78
N LEU A 261 18.29 -11.27 5.42
CA LEU A 261 16.91 -11.25 4.99
C LEU A 261 16.07 -10.52 6.04
N VAL A 262 15.13 -9.70 5.61
CA VAL A 262 14.09 -9.13 6.49
C VAL A 262 12.74 -9.58 5.95
N LEU A 263 12.00 -10.35 6.74
CA LEU A 263 10.69 -10.92 6.39
C LEU A 263 9.58 -10.12 7.06
N ALA A 264 8.62 -9.60 6.30
CA ALA A 264 7.40 -8.99 6.82
C ALA A 264 6.17 -9.80 6.42
N GLY A 265 5.43 -10.29 7.42
CA GLY A 265 4.27 -11.16 7.26
C GLY A 265 4.61 -12.53 6.65
N GLY A 266 4.01 -13.62 7.13
CA GLY A 266 4.36 -15.00 6.73
C GLY A 266 5.09 -15.76 7.83
N THR A 267 5.65 -16.91 7.49
CA THR A 267 6.31 -17.82 8.45
C THR A 267 7.76 -18.08 8.10
N PHE A 268 8.19 -17.92 6.84
CA PHE A 268 9.59 -18.09 6.48
C PHE A 268 10.03 -17.33 5.22
N ALA A 269 11.33 -17.09 5.12
CA ALA A 269 12.03 -16.73 3.90
C ALA A 269 13.38 -17.45 3.86
N GLU A 270 13.76 -18.01 2.71
CA GLU A 270 15.00 -18.77 2.55
C GLU A 270 15.59 -18.56 1.16
N THR A 271 16.90 -18.30 1.09
CA THR A 271 17.64 -18.23 -0.18
C THR A 271 18.43 -19.50 -0.45
N SER A 272 18.68 -19.80 -1.72
CA SER A 272 19.40 -20.99 -2.17
C SER A 272 20.86 -21.09 -1.68
N ASP A 273 21.41 -20.02 -1.10
CA ASP A 273 22.72 -19.99 -0.43
C ASP A 273 22.65 -20.34 1.07
N GLY A 274 21.48 -20.69 1.59
CA GLY A 274 21.27 -21.17 2.96
C GLY A 274 20.86 -20.11 3.99
N ARG A 275 20.79 -18.82 3.62
CA ARG A 275 20.27 -17.78 4.53
C ARG A 275 18.77 -17.97 4.71
N ARG A 276 18.29 -17.91 5.96
CA ARG A 276 16.88 -18.18 6.30
C ARG A 276 16.41 -17.36 7.48
N VAL A 277 15.12 -17.03 7.45
CA VAL A 277 14.37 -16.42 8.56
C VAL A 277 13.12 -17.25 8.77
N ARG A 278 12.78 -17.52 10.03
CA ARG A 278 11.53 -18.18 10.42
C ARG A 278 10.87 -17.41 11.53
N VAL A 279 9.54 -17.34 11.48
CA VAL A 279 8.74 -16.69 12.52
C VAL A 279 7.53 -17.55 12.83
N GLU A 280 7.28 -17.75 14.11
CA GLU A 280 6.08 -18.45 14.56
C GLU A 280 4.86 -17.52 14.38
N PRO A 281 3.75 -17.98 13.78
CA PRO A 281 2.54 -17.20 13.65
C PRO A 281 2.02 -16.72 15.00
N ALA A 282 1.71 -15.43 15.10
CA ALA A 282 0.99 -14.86 16.24
C ALA A 282 -0.45 -14.55 15.81
N SER A 283 -1.33 -15.54 15.90
CA SER A 283 -2.72 -15.49 15.43
C SER A 283 -3.62 -16.40 16.25
N GLY A 284 -4.93 -16.15 16.20
CA GLY A 284 -5.92 -16.98 16.88
C GLY A 284 -7.34 -16.45 16.69
N THR A 285 -8.24 -16.85 17.59
CA THR A 285 -9.63 -16.37 17.61
C THR A 285 -9.87 -15.53 18.86
N ILE A 286 -10.70 -14.48 18.74
CA ILE A 286 -11.18 -13.67 19.86
C ILE A 286 -12.50 -14.23 20.36
N HIS A 287 -12.57 -14.50 21.66
CA HIS A 287 -13.80 -14.99 22.32
C HIS A 287 -14.29 -14.06 23.44
N GLY A 288 -13.55 -13.00 23.74
CA GLY A 288 -13.88 -12.05 24.80
C GLY A 288 -13.32 -10.67 24.51
N VAL A 289 -14.06 -9.65 24.93
CA VAL A 289 -13.64 -8.24 24.87
C VAL A 289 -13.86 -7.63 26.24
N VAL A 290 -12.83 -7.02 26.80
CA VAL A 290 -12.92 -6.35 28.10
C VAL A 290 -12.52 -4.89 27.96
N ARG A 291 -13.46 -4.01 28.33
CA ARG A 291 -13.26 -2.57 28.39
C ARG A 291 -12.90 -2.16 29.81
N GLN A 292 -11.61 -2.17 30.11
CA GLN A 292 -11.10 -1.73 31.41
C GLN A 292 -9.76 -1.02 31.19
N ALA A 293 -9.70 0.25 31.56
CA ALA A 293 -8.48 1.04 31.47
C ALA A 293 -7.48 0.64 32.55
N SER A 294 -6.21 0.49 32.19
CA SER A 294 -5.11 0.20 33.10
C SER A 294 -3.80 0.67 32.48
N GLY A 295 -3.16 1.68 33.09
CA GLY A 295 -1.95 2.31 32.54
C GLY A 295 -2.19 2.86 31.13
N GLU A 296 -1.34 2.44 30.17
CA GLU A 296 -1.47 2.79 28.75
C GLU A 296 -2.56 2.03 28.00
N SER A 297 -3.12 0.98 28.60
CA SER A 297 -4.17 0.17 27.96
C SER A 297 -5.57 0.70 28.26
N ARG A 298 -6.45 0.63 27.27
CA ARG A 298 -7.88 0.98 27.41
C ARG A 298 -8.81 -0.25 27.40
N GLY A 299 -8.23 -1.45 27.33
CA GLY A 299 -8.95 -2.73 27.34
C GLY A 299 -8.10 -3.86 26.73
N TRP A 300 -8.67 -5.06 26.67
CA TRP A 300 -8.01 -6.20 26.02
C TRP A 300 -8.99 -7.12 25.31
N PHE A 301 -8.44 -7.89 24.37
CA PHE A 301 -9.10 -9.03 23.76
C PHE A 301 -8.64 -10.32 24.40
N GLU A 302 -9.55 -11.29 24.54
CA GLU A 302 -9.26 -12.63 25.04
C GLU A 302 -9.21 -13.63 23.89
N SER A 303 -8.13 -14.41 23.85
CA SER A 303 -7.92 -15.48 22.91
C SER A 303 -7.68 -16.80 23.63
N ASP A 304 -8.06 -17.89 22.97
CA ASP A 304 -7.78 -19.27 23.39
C ASP A 304 -6.37 -19.74 23.03
N THR A 305 -5.64 -18.97 22.23
CA THR A 305 -4.33 -19.33 21.71
C THR A 305 -3.25 -18.59 22.52
N PRO A 306 -2.29 -19.29 23.15
CA PRO A 306 -1.13 -18.63 23.75
C PRO A 306 -0.27 -18.00 22.66
N MET A 307 0.30 -16.83 22.93
CA MET A 307 1.09 -16.10 21.96
C MET A 307 2.58 -16.41 22.08
N PRO A 308 3.28 -16.69 20.96
CA PRO A 308 4.72 -16.87 20.95
C PRO A 308 5.41 -15.52 21.21
N ASP A 309 6.48 -15.54 22.00
CA ASP A 309 7.30 -14.35 22.29
C ASP A 309 6.47 -13.11 22.68
N ALA A 310 5.52 -13.31 23.60
CA ALA A 310 4.55 -12.30 24.01
C ALA A 310 5.15 -10.90 24.32
N PRO A 311 6.33 -10.78 24.97
CA PRO A 311 6.96 -9.47 25.20
C PRO A 311 7.30 -8.71 23.90
N ALA A 312 7.75 -9.40 22.84
CA ALA A 312 8.13 -8.78 21.57
C ALA A 312 6.94 -8.30 20.71
N LEU A 313 5.71 -8.61 21.13
CA LEU A 313 4.49 -8.21 20.43
C LEU A 313 3.97 -6.82 20.87
N ALA A 314 4.56 -6.22 21.91
CA ALA A 314 4.24 -4.84 22.29
C ALA A 314 4.57 -3.86 21.15
N GLY A 315 3.71 -2.87 20.94
CA GLY A 315 3.79 -1.90 19.85
C GLY A 315 3.39 -2.42 18.47
N ARG A 316 3.12 -3.71 18.31
CA ARG A 316 2.72 -4.31 17.03
C ARG A 316 1.22 -4.12 16.77
N ALA A 317 0.85 -4.12 15.49
CA ALA A 317 -0.55 -4.03 15.08
C ALA A 317 -1.26 -5.39 15.24
N LEU A 318 -2.35 -5.38 15.99
CA LEU A 318 -3.33 -6.45 16.06
C LEU A 318 -4.41 -6.18 15.02
N LEU A 319 -4.58 -7.09 14.06
CA LEU A 319 -5.60 -7.00 13.02
C LEU A 319 -6.66 -8.08 13.27
N ILE A 320 -7.91 -7.67 13.55
CA ILE A 320 -9.04 -8.58 13.71
C ILE A 320 -9.88 -8.55 12.43
N ARG A 321 -10.05 -9.73 11.82
CA ARG A 321 -10.95 -10.01 10.71
C ARG A 321 -12.23 -10.64 11.25
N HIS A 322 -13.36 -9.99 10.98
CA HIS A 322 -14.70 -10.49 11.31
C HIS A 322 -15.19 -11.53 10.28
N GLY A 323 -16.31 -12.18 10.57
CA GLY A 323 -16.91 -13.20 9.70
C GLY A 323 -17.38 -12.69 8.34
N ASP A 324 -17.68 -11.38 8.23
CA ASP A 324 -17.99 -10.71 6.97
C ASP A 324 -16.75 -10.31 6.16
N GLY A 325 -15.55 -10.66 6.64
CA GLY A 325 -14.26 -10.36 6.01
C GLY A 325 -13.73 -8.96 6.31
N THR A 326 -14.50 -8.07 6.95
CA THR A 326 -14.00 -6.74 7.31
C THR A 326 -12.89 -6.82 8.35
N VAL A 327 -11.92 -5.90 8.25
CA VAL A 327 -10.74 -5.91 9.14
C VAL A 327 -10.63 -4.59 9.90
N ARG A 328 -10.33 -4.69 11.19
CA ARG A 328 -10.02 -3.56 12.06
C ARG A 328 -8.68 -3.76 12.75
N GLY A 329 -8.02 -2.66 13.08
CA GLY A 329 -6.67 -2.65 13.66
C GLY A 329 -6.62 -1.97 15.01
N TRP A 330 -5.78 -2.50 15.91
CA TRP A 330 -5.44 -1.93 17.21
C TRP A 330 -3.92 -2.00 17.42
N THR A 331 -3.41 -1.14 18.29
CA THR A 331 -2.01 -1.15 18.73
C THR A 331 -1.89 -1.94 20.03
N LEU A 332 -1.06 -2.99 20.04
CA LEU A 332 -0.80 -3.76 21.26
C LEU A 332 0.07 -2.94 22.23
N VAL A 333 -0.35 -2.88 23.48
CA VAL A 333 0.47 -2.38 24.60
C VAL A 333 1.24 -3.54 25.21
N GLN A 334 0.57 -4.67 25.41
CA GLN A 334 1.14 -5.86 26.04
C GLN A 334 0.36 -7.11 25.66
N VAL A 335 1.05 -8.25 25.64
CA VAL A 335 0.41 -9.57 25.59
C VAL A 335 0.73 -10.33 26.88
N LYS A 336 -0.28 -10.96 27.48
CA LYS A 336 -0.10 -11.86 28.64
C LYS A 336 -0.69 -13.22 28.34
N ASN A 337 0.14 -14.24 28.30
CA ASN A 337 -0.34 -15.62 28.26
C ASN A 337 -0.96 -15.97 29.61
N VAL A 338 -2.12 -16.63 29.56
CA VAL A 338 -2.89 -17.11 30.70
C VAL A 338 -3.15 -18.60 30.52
N ALA A 339 -3.65 -19.29 31.55
CA ALA A 339 -3.80 -20.75 31.55
C ALA A 339 -4.61 -21.32 30.35
N ARG A 340 -5.51 -20.52 29.75
CA ARG A 340 -6.35 -20.91 28.61
C ARG A 340 -6.17 -20.03 27.37
N GLY A 341 -4.98 -19.46 27.16
CA GLY A 341 -4.66 -18.69 25.95
C GLY A 341 -3.93 -17.38 26.26
N ALA A 342 -4.44 -16.26 25.77
CA ALA A 342 -3.79 -14.96 25.92
C ALA A 342 -4.78 -13.80 26.11
N ARG A 343 -4.31 -12.77 26.82
CA ARG A 343 -4.91 -11.43 26.87
C ARG A 343 -4.08 -10.46 26.05
N LEU A 344 -4.72 -9.83 25.07
CA LEU A 344 -4.12 -8.90 24.11
C LEU A 344 -4.51 -7.46 24.51
N PHE A 345 -3.68 -6.80 25.32
CA PHE A 345 -3.96 -5.45 25.80
C PHE A 345 -3.70 -4.43 24.71
N VAL A 346 -4.67 -3.54 24.48
CA VAL A 346 -4.64 -2.56 23.39
C VAL A 346 -4.60 -1.13 23.93
N ARG A 347 -3.95 -0.25 23.17
CA ARG A 347 -3.80 1.18 23.48
C ARG A 347 -5.11 1.91 23.26
N GLU A 348 -5.79 1.58 22.18
CA GLU A 348 -7.13 2.07 21.87
C GLU A 348 -8.17 1.32 22.69
N GLU A 349 -9.34 1.92 22.85
CA GLU A 349 -10.48 1.24 23.44
C GLU A 349 -11.00 0.17 22.45
N PRO A 350 -11.28 -1.09 22.87
CA PRO A 350 -11.74 -2.14 21.96
C PRO A 350 -12.89 -1.75 21.01
N GLY A 351 -13.84 -0.93 21.45
CA GLY A 351 -14.83 -0.29 20.58
C GLY A 351 -16.04 -1.14 20.19
N PHE A 352 -16.10 -2.40 20.61
CA PHE A 352 -17.24 -3.28 20.45
C PHE A 352 -17.40 -4.25 21.63
N ALA A 353 -18.61 -4.75 21.84
CA ALA A 353 -18.88 -5.85 22.75
C ALA A 353 -19.12 -7.13 21.94
N LEU A 354 -18.74 -8.29 22.48
CA LEU A 354 -19.09 -9.59 21.90
C LEU A 354 -20.33 -10.14 22.59
N GLU A 355 -21.30 -10.61 21.80
CA GLU A 355 -22.31 -11.52 22.29
C GLU A 355 -21.67 -12.84 22.77
N LYS A 356 -22.34 -13.53 23.69
CA LYS A 356 -21.79 -14.76 24.29
C LYS A 356 -21.54 -15.82 23.21
N GLY A 357 -20.34 -16.40 23.22
CA GLY A 357 -19.95 -17.51 22.34
C GLY A 357 -18.84 -17.12 21.36
N ARG A 358 -18.16 -18.13 20.79
CA ARG A 358 -17.03 -17.91 19.86
C ARG A 358 -17.45 -17.33 18.52
N ASP A 359 -18.69 -17.57 18.11
CA ASP A 359 -19.29 -17.04 16.88
C ASP A 359 -20.22 -15.85 17.15
N GLY A 360 -20.15 -15.29 18.37
CA GLY A 360 -20.99 -14.18 18.81
C GLY A 360 -20.80 -12.94 17.95
N GLU A 361 -21.86 -12.17 17.78
CA GLU A 361 -21.85 -10.91 17.05
C GLU A 361 -21.00 -9.86 17.79
N ALA A 362 -20.14 -9.14 17.06
CA ALA A 362 -19.43 -7.97 17.55
C ALA A 362 -20.29 -6.72 17.34
N ARG A 363 -20.79 -6.13 18.43
CA ARG A 363 -21.65 -4.93 18.42
C ARG A 363 -20.85 -3.69 18.74
N TYR A 364 -20.63 -2.85 17.74
CA TYR A 364 -20.00 -1.55 17.94
C TYR A 364 -21.01 -0.58 18.57
N TYR A 365 -20.63 0.09 19.66
CA TYR A 365 -21.48 1.06 20.35
C TYR A 365 -21.18 2.52 19.96
N GLN A 366 -20.10 2.75 19.22
CA GLN A 366 -19.78 4.04 18.61
C GLN A 366 -20.36 4.12 17.19
N PHE A 367 -20.68 5.33 16.74
CA PHE A 367 -21.22 5.57 15.39
C PHE A 367 -20.30 4.93 14.31
N PRO A 368 -20.84 4.25 13.29
CA PRO A 368 -22.27 4.11 12.92
C PRO A 368 -23.03 2.99 13.63
N ARG A 369 -22.51 2.42 14.73
CA ARG A 369 -23.14 1.35 15.53
C ARG A 369 -23.50 0.10 14.75
N THR A 370 -22.63 -0.28 13.82
CA THR A 370 -22.78 -1.49 13.03
C THR A 370 -22.47 -2.73 13.86
N SER A 371 -23.10 -3.84 13.51
CA SER A 371 -22.68 -5.16 13.99
C SER A 371 -21.81 -5.89 12.98
N LYS A 372 -20.99 -6.83 13.47
CA LYS A 372 -20.14 -7.70 12.66
C LYS A 372 -20.30 -9.16 13.09
N PRO A 373 -20.63 -10.09 12.16
CA PRO A 373 -20.77 -11.50 12.51
C PRO A 373 -19.41 -12.11 12.88
N GLY A 374 -19.43 -13.12 13.75
CA GLY A 374 -18.29 -14.00 13.98
C GLY A 374 -18.09 -15.01 12.83
N PRO A 375 -17.02 -15.83 12.87
CA PRO A 375 -15.96 -15.82 13.86
C PRO A 375 -15.02 -14.61 13.73
N HIS A 376 -14.33 -14.26 14.83
CA HIS A 376 -13.41 -13.12 14.89
C HIS A 376 -11.96 -13.60 14.98
N HIS A 377 -11.28 -13.66 13.84
CA HIS A 377 -9.89 -14.11 13.80
C HIS A 377 -8.94 -12.94 13.88
N PHE A 378 -7.86 -13.07 14.64
CA PHE A 378 -6.82 -12.06 14.65
C PHE A 378 -5.49 -12.59 14.14
N ARG A 379 -4.67 -11.65 13.72
CA ARG A 379 -3.23 -11.83 13.50
C ARG A 379 -2.49 -10.62 14.03
N ILE A 380 -1.28 -10.83 14.49
CA ILE A 380 -0.35 -9.78 14.90
C ILE A 380 0.69 -9.64 13.80
N ALA A 381 0.79 -8.45 13.22
CA ALA A 381 1.72 -8.18 12.14
C ALA A 381 3.17 -8.12 12.68
N ARG A 382 4.07 -8.87 12.05
CA ARG A 382 5.46 -9.04 12.51
C ARG A 382 6.46 -8.86 11.37
N ILE A 383 7.63 -8.37 11.74
CA ILE A 383 8.85 -8.38 10.94
C ILE A 383 9.88 -9.26 11.66
N ALA A 384 10.59 -10.12 10.93
CA ALA A 384 11.63 -11.01 11.42
C ALA A 384 12.93 -10.84 10.59
N ARG A 385 14.08 -11.17 11.16
CA ARG A 385 15.42 -11.04 10.56
C ARG A 385 16.26 -12.29 10.74
#